data_AF-A0A2G9N5D4-F1
#
_entry.id   AF-A0A2G9N5D4-F1
#
_cell.length_a   1.000
_cell.length_b   1.000
_cell.length_c   1.000
_cell.angle_alpha   90.00
_cell.angle_beta   90.00
_cell.angle_gamma   90.00
#
_symmetry.space_group_name_H-M   'P 1'
#
loop_
_entity.id
_entity.type
_entity.pdbx_description
1 polymer ?
#
loop_
_entity_poly.entity_id
_entity_poly.type
_entity_poly.pdbx_seq_one_letter_code
_entity_poly.pdbx_strand_id
1 'polypeptide(L)'
;MQLKVKKENKDGVVRLESSGIVKEIIVNENLLNPDEESVSICYRGKNSSGIIDFTPAEIDKIFESVKNRMHLIKGLKRFSGSGAIITK
;
A
#
# COMPACT_ATOMS: atom_id res chain seq x y z
N MET A 1 1.47 9.87 0.18
CA MET A 1 0.13 9.26 0.32
C MET A 1 -0.65 10.05 1.38
N GLN A 2 -1.92 10.38 1.14
CA GLN A 2 -2.79 10.97 2.18
C GLN A 2 -3.45 9.83 2.95
N LEU A 3 -3.09 9.65 4.23
CA LEU A 3 -3.64 8.62 5.10
C LEU A 3 -4.63 9.26 6.06
N LYS A 4 -5.92 8.91 5.92
CA LYS A 4 -6.98 9.35 6.82
C LYS A 4 -7.22 8.27 7.86
N VAL A 5 -6.80 8.52 9.10
CA VAL A 5 -6.92 7.58 10.21
C VAL A 5 -8.04 8.07 11.14
N LYS A 6 -8.92 7.16 11.58
CA LYS A 6 -9.86 7.44 12.67
C LYS A 6 -9.20 7.02 13.97
N LYS A 7 -9.12 7.93 14.93
CA LYS A 7 -8.61 7.65 16.28
C LYS A 7 -9.71 7.97 17.28
N GLU A 8 -9.96 7.05 18.19
CA GLU A 8 -10.87 7.28 19.31
C GLU A 8 -10.11 7.93 20.47
N ASN A 9 -10.71 8.96 21.07
CA ASN A 9 -10.22 9.61 22.27
C ASN A 9 -11.40 9.81 23.25
N LYS A 10 -11.09 10.32 24.46
CA LYS A 10 -12.08 10.48 25.53
C LYS A 10 -13.27 11.38 25.15
N ASP A 11 -13.10 12.22 24.13
CA ASP A 11 -14.10 13.18 23.64
C ASP A 11 -14.84 12.70 22.37
N GLY A 12 -14.54 11.50 21.86
CA GLY A 12 -15.22 10.89 20.70
C GLY A 12 -14.29 10.30 19.63
N VAL A 13 -14.80 10.18 18.40
CA VAL A 13 -14.00 9.68 17.26
C VAL A 13 -13.50 10.88 16.46
N VAL A 14 -12.19 11.11 16.46
CA VAL A 14 -11.55 12.19 15.70
C VAL A 14 -10.95 11.64 14.42
N ARG A 15 -11.20 12.32 13.30
CA ARG A 15 -10.57 11.99 12.01
C ARG A 15 -9.26 12.78 11.90
N LEU A 16 -8.14 12.07 11.97
CA LEU A 16 -6.82 12.65 11.78
C LEU A 16 -6.40 12.44 10.33
N GLU A 17 -6.25 13.54 9.61
CA GLU A 17 -5.61 13.53 8.30
C GLU A 17 -4.10 13.61 8.50
N SER A 18 -3.40 12.53 8.17
CA SER A 18 -1.95 12.46 8.23
C SER A 18 -1.40 12.30 6.81
N SER A 19 -0.44 13.13 6.45
CA SER A 19 0.38 12.87 5.26
C SER A 19 1.52 11.95 5.66
N GLY A 20 1.73 10.91 4.87
CA GLY A 20 2.76 9.90 5.09
C GLY A 20 3.55 9.61 3.82
N ILE A 21 4.84 9.34 4.01
CA ILE A 21 5.71 8.80 2.98
C ILE A 21 5.79 7.29 3.23
N VAL A 22 5.48 6.49 2.20
CA VAL A 22 5.78 5.05 2.23
C VAL A 22 7.29 4.92 2.29
N LYS A 23 7.79 4.26 3.33
CA LYS A 23 9.23 4.10 3.55
C LYS A 23 9.71 2.78 2.97
N GLU A 24 8.92 1.74 3.12
CA GLU A 24 9.31 0.39 2.77
C GLU A 24 8.07 -0.44 2.41
N ILE A 25 8.24 -1.35 1.47
CA ILE A 25 7.28 -2.38 1.12
C ILE A 25 8.00 -3.70 1.31
N ILE A 26 7.50 -4.53 2.21
CA ILE A 26 8.04 -5.87 2.47
C ILE A 26 7.09 -6.86 1.82
N VAL A 27 7.63 -7.77 1.02
CA VAL A 27 6.88 -8.87 0.43
C VAL A 27 7.38 -10.14 1.09
N ASN A 28 6.51 -10.79 1.86
CA ASN A 28 6.78 -12.07 2.50
C ASN A 28 6.19 -13.14 1.60
N GLU A 29 7.04 -13.78 0.79
CA GLU A 29 6.65 -14.89 -0.06
C GLU A 29 6.84 -16.21 0.69
N ASN A 30 5.85 -17.09 0.67
CA ASN A 30 5.96 -18.45 1.17
C ASN A 30 5.65 -19.44 0.04
N LEU A 31 6.71 -19.94 -0.59
CA LEU A 31 6.62 -20.84 -1.74
C LEU A 31 5.87 -22.15 -1.44
N LEU A 32 5.83 -22.57 -0.17
CA LEU A 32 5.20 -23.81 0.26
C LEU A 32 3.74 -23.60 0.68
N ASN A 33 3.41 -22.42 1.21
CA ASN A 33 2.05 -22.01 1.60
C ASN A 33 1.73 -20.62 1.03
N PRO A 34 1.26 -20.51 -0.23
CA PRO A 34 0.95 -19.22 -0.85
C PRO A 34 -0.12 -18.40 -0.11
N ASP A 35 -0.98 -19.06 0.66
CA ASP A 35 -2.02 -18.41 1.46
C ASP A 35 -1.46 -17.66 2.70
N GLU A 36 -0.19 -17.92 3.05
CA GLU A 36 0.53 -17.24 4.14
C GLU A 36 1.37 -16.05 3.64
N GLU A 37 1.31 -15.75 2.34
CA GLU A 37 1.99 -14.59 1.77
C GLU A 37 1.42 -13.29 2.33
N SER A 38 2.26 -12.28 2.48
CA SER A 38 1.79 -10.95 2.90
C SER A 38 2.61 -9.83 2.29
N VAL A 39 1.92 -8.70 2.05
CA VAL A 39 2.58 -7.47 1.62
C VAL A 39 2.41 -6.45 2.74
N SER A 40 3.51 -6.03 3.34
CA SER A 40 3.52 -5.04 4.43
C SER A 40 3.95 -3.68 3.91
N ILE A 41 3.09 -2.67 4.06
CA ILE A 41 3.42 -1.28 3.72
C ILE A 41 3.78 -0.52 4.99
N CYS A 42 5.06 -0.18 5.13
CA CYS A 42 5.55 0.63 6.23
C CYS A 42 5.51 2.10 5.84
N TYR A 43 4.83 2.92 6.64
CA TYR A 43 4.73 4.36 6.41
C TYR A 43 5.24 5.15 7.60
N ARG A 44 5.77 6.34 7.29
CA ARG A 44 6.12 7.35 8.29
C ARG A 44 5.42 8.65 7.95
N GLY A 45 4.50 9.05 8.82
CA GLY A 45 3.88 10.36 8.86
C GLY A 45 4.66 11.35 9.73
N LYS A 46 4.12 12.57 9.85
CA LYS A 46 4.74 13.65 10.64
C LYS A 46 4.87 13.30 12.13
N ASN A 47 3.83 12.68 12.70
CA ASN A 47 3.72 12.36 14.13
C ASN A 47 3.41 10.87 14.39
N SER A 48 3.46 10.02 13.37
CA SER A 48 3.11 8.61 13.46
C SER A 48 3.90 7.78 12.47
N SER A 49 4.08 6.52 12.77
CA SER A 49 4.51 5.48 11.83
C SER A 49 3.65 4.25 12.06
N GLY A 50 3.54 3.43 11.04
CA GLY A 50 2.76 2.22 11.13
C GLY A 50 3.08 1.27 9.99
N ILE A 51 2.63 0.04 10.17
CA ILE A 51 2.70 -1.02 9.18
C ILE A 51 1.26 -1.39 8.85
N ILE A 52 0.98 -1.53 7.56
CA ILE A 52 -0.30 -2.06 7.07
C ILE A 52 0.04 -3.37 6.38
N ASP A 53 -0.40 -4.48 6.97
CA ASP A 53 -0.24 -5.81 6.40
C ASP A 53 -1.46 -6.14 5.54
N PHE A 54 -1.20 -6.60 4.33
CA PHE A 54 -2.21 -7.05 3.39
C PHE A 54 -2.05 -8.54 3.13
N THR A 55 -3.17 -9.24 3.15
CA THR A 55 -3.26 -10.60 2.60
C THR A 55 -3.22 -10.57 1.07
N PRO A 56 -2.92 -11.70 0.41
CA PRO A 56 -2.87 -11.77 -1.05
C PRO A 56 -4.23 -11.39 -1.67
N ALA A 57 -5.32 -11.89 -1.09
CA ALA A 57 -6.68 -11.60 -1.54
C ALA A 57 -7.06 -10.10 -1.42
N GLU A 58 -6.49 -9.37 -0.46
CA GLU A 58 -6.69 -7.92 -0.34
C GLU A 58 -5.90 -7.14 -1.39
N ILE A 59 -4.65 -7.54 -1.63
CA ILE A 59 -3.82 -6.97 -2.71
C ILE A 59 -4.48 -7.18 -4.07
N ASP A 60 -4.99 -8.38 -4.35
CA ASP A 60 -5.68 -8.69 -5.60
C ASP A 60 -6.91 -7.80 -5.79
N LYS A 61 -7.72 -7.61 -4.75
CA LYS A 61 -8.87 -6.69 -4.80
C LYS A 61 -8.43 -5.25 -5.07
N ILE A 62 -7.36 -4.79 -4.44
CA ILE A 62 -6.81 -3.45 -4.68
C ILE A 62 -6.37 -3.36 -6.14
N PHE A 63 -5.60 -4.32 -6.64
CA PHE A 63 -5.13 -4.37 -8.02
C PHE A 63 -6.30 -4.34 -9.01
N GLU A 64 -7.29 -5.19 -8.83
CA GLU A 64 -8.50 -5.23 -9.66
C GLU A 64 -9.27 -3.91 -9.66
N SER A 65 -9.31 -3.20 -8.53
CA SER A 65 -9.97 -1.89 -8.44
C SER A 65 -9.22 -0.77 -9.19
N VAL A 66 -7.88 -0.89 -9.30
CA VAL A 66 -7.02 0.14 -9.90
C VAL A 66 -6.52 -0.21 -11.30
N LYS A 67 -6.63 -1.46 -11.76
CA LYS A 67 -6.04 -1.93 -13.03
C LYS A 67 -6.51 -1.13 -14.25
N ASN A 68 -7.79 -0.74 -14.27
CA ASN A 68 -8.37 0.06 -15.35
C ASN A 68 -8.03 1.56 -15.23
N ARG A 69 -7.48 1.97 -14.08
CA ARG A 69 -7.11 3.34 -13.72
C ARG A 69 -5.60 3.49 -13.51
N MET A 70 -4.81 2.54 -13.99
CA MET A 70 -3.35 2.55 -13.84
C MET A 70 -2.70 3.79 -14.43
N HIS A 71 -3.29 4.36 -15.48
CA HIS A 71 -2.86 5.63 -16.08
C HIS A 71 -2.89 6.82 -15.10
N LEU A 72 -3.67 6.74 -14.01
CA LEU A 72 -3.70 7.76 -12.96
C LEU A 72 -2.51 7.63 -12.00
N ILE A 73 -1.88 6.47 -11.93
CA ILE A 73 -0.73 6.20 -11.08
C ILE A 73 0.53 6.66 -11.83
N LYS A 74 0.80 7.97 -11.76
CA LYS A 74 2.01 8.57 -12.34
C LYS A 74 3.26 8.04 -11.64
N GLY A 75 4.24 7.59 -12.43
CA GLY A 75 5.53 7.13 -11.93
C GLY A 75 5.63 5.65 -11.56
N LEU A 76 4.62 4.83 -11.87
CA LEU A 76 4.76 3.37 -11.78
C LEU A 76 5.73 2.89 -12.88
N LYS A 77 6.97 2.55 -12.52
CA LYS A 77 7.89 1.83 -13.40
C LYS A 77 7.61 0.34 -13.29
N ARG A 78 6.97 -0.24 -14.30
CA ARG A 78 6.78 -1.69 -14.40
C ARG A 78 8.06 -2.30 -14.95
N PHE A 79 8.79 -3.04 -14.12
CA PHE A 79 9.91 -3.84 -14.57
C PHE A 79 9.36 -5.18 -15.07
N SER A 80 9.22 -5.34 -16.39
CA SER A 80 9.03 -6.66 -17.00
C SER A 80 10.40 -7.19 -17.45
N GLY A 81 10.57 -8.51 -17.45
CA GLY A 81 11.82 -9.20 -17.82
C GLY A 81 12.31 -8.98 -19.26
N SER A 82 11.69 -8.08 -20.02
CA SER A 82 12.11 -7.66 -21.37
C SER A 82 12.50 -6.18 -21.46
N GLY A 83 12.74 -5.53 -20.32
CA GLY A 83 13.16 -4.12 -20.25
C GLY A 83 12.05 -3.19 -19.76
N ALA A 84 12.45 -2.04 -19.22
CA ALA A 84 11.54 -1.08 -18.63
C ALA A 84 10.67 -0.39 -19.69
N ILE A 85 9.35 -0.58 -19.61
CA ILE A 85 8.39 0.17 -20.42
C ILE A 85 7.93 1.38 -19.61
N ILE A 86 8.26 2.58 -20.09
CA ILE A 86 7.79 3.85 -19.52
C ILE A 86 6.48 4.21 -20.21
N THR A 87 5.35 4.08 -19.51
CA THR A 87 4.09 4.68 -19.96
C THR A 87 4.10 6.17 -19.62
N LYS A 88 4.02 7.01 -20.67
CA LYS A 88 3.86 8.47 -20.56
C LYS A 88 2.47 8.86 -20.07
#